data_AF-A0A1Y4EVX2-F1
#
_entry.id   AF-A0A1Y4EVX2-F1
#
_cell.length_a   1.000
_cell.length_b   1.000
_cell.length_c   1.000
_cell.angle_alpha   90.00
_cell.angle_beta   90.00
_cell.angle_gamma   90.00
#
_symmetry.space_group_name_H-M   'P 1'
#
loop_
_entity.id
_entity.type
_entity.pdbx_description
1 polymer ?
#
loop_
_entity_poly.entity_id
_entity_poly.type
_entity_poly.pdbx_seq_one_letter_code
_entity_poly.pdbx_strand_id
1 'polypeptide(L)'
;MAQFEKELHDADFYTVLSLLEKEILASGASVELVGTARYDLGDTQVAVRVYDRYFMRNASRASLTLTLVGHGGTVQVSAIGAGGGTGAFTHFDWGTGDAFVQLVKKILSKGPFEGM
;
A
#
# COMPACT_ATOMS: atom_id res chain seq x y z
N MET A 1 8.78 4.25 -10.94
CA MET A 1 7.91 4.38 -9.76
C MET A 1 6.56 3.82 -10.13
N ALA A 2 6.00 2.92 -9.32
CA ALA A 2 4.69 2.33 -9.58
C ALA A 2 3.63 2.98 -8.68
N GLN A 3 2.43 3.18 -9.20
CA GLN A 3 1.32 3.79 -8.48
C GLN A 3 0.01 3.08 -8.84
N PHE A 4 -0.85 2.94 -7.84
CA PHE A 4 -2.21 2.44 -8.00
C PHE A 4 -3.14 3.25 -7.11
N GLU A 5 -4.29 3.62 -7.64
CA GLU A 5 -5.34 4.30 -6.91
C GLU A 5 -6.68 3.61 -7.17
N LYS A 6 -7.50 3.56 -6.12
CA LYS A 6 -8.87 3.06 -6.20
C LYS A 6 -9.74 3.82 -5.21
N GLU A 7 -10.91 4.22 -5.68
CA GLU A 7 -12.00 4.69 -4.85
C GLU A 7 -12.91 3.49 -4.52
N LEU A 8 -13.34 3.38 -3.26
CA LEU A 8 -14.28 2.38 -2.79
C LEU A 8 -15.52 3.09 -2.27
N HIS A 9 -16.69 2.71 -2.76
CA HIS A 9 -17.97 3.23 -2.26
C HIS A 9 -18.59 2.30 -1.22
N ASP A 10 -19.47 2.84 -0.36
CA ASP A 10 -20.16 2.12 0.71
C ASP A 10 -19.21 1.32 1.63
N ALA A 11 -17.99 1.81 1.81
CA ALA A 11 -16.92 1.13 2.52
C ALA A 11 -16.61 1.79 3.88
N ASP A 12 -16.37 0.96 4.90
CA ASP A 12 -15.87 1.44 6.19
C ASP A 12 -14.33 1.60 6.15
N PHE A 13 -13.86 2.80 6.46
CA PHE A 13 -12.44 3.17 6.43
C PHE A 13 -11.57 2.25 7.29
N TYR A 14 -12.00 1.95 8.52
CA TYR A 14 -11.22 1.13 9.45
C TYR A 14 -11.14 -0.33 9.01
N THR A 15 -12.21 -0.84 8.41
CA THR A 15 -12.26 -2.17 7.80
C THR A 15 -11.29 -2.28 6.63
N VAL A 16 -11.30 -1.30 5.71
CA VAL A 16 -10.37 -1.26 4.56
C VAL A 16 -8.92 -1.18 5.05
N LEU A 17 -8.63 -0.28 6.00
CA LEU A 17 -7.30 -0.10 6.56
C LEU A 17 -6.78 -1.38 7.21
N SER A 18 -7.60 -2.00 8.05
CA SER A 18 -7.23 -3.21 8.81
C SER A 18 -7.01 -4.40 7.89
N LEU A 19 -7.83 -4.55 6.83
CA LEU A 19 -7.63 -5.61 5.85
C LEU A 19 -6.32 -5.41 5.08
N LEU A 20 -6.09 -4.20 4.55
CA LEU A 20 -4.88 -3.92 3.77
C LEU A 20 -3.62 -4.14 4.61
N GLU A 21 -3.59 -3.66 5.85
CA GLU A 21 -2.46 -3.85 6.75
C GLU A 21 -2.20 -5.34 7.03
N LYS A 22 -3.25 -6.10 7.34
CA LYS A 22 -3.15 -7.55 7.59
C LYS A 22 -2.63 -8.30 6.37
N GLU A 23 -3.22 -8.09 5.19
CA GLU A 23 -2.88 -8.82 3.97
C GLU A 23 -1.49 -8.44 3.43
N ILE A 24 -1.08 -7.17 3.57
CA ILE A 24 0.27 -6.73 3.21
C ILE A 24 1.31 -7.38 4.11
N LEU A 25 1.12 -7.36 5.43
CA LEU A 25 2.05 -7.99 6.37
C LEU A 25 2.11 -9.53 6.17
N ALA A 26 0.99 -10.15 5.84
CA ALA A 26 0.93 -11.58 5.54
C ALA A 26 1.59 -11.97 4.20
N SER A 27 1.90 -11.01 3.32
CA SER A 27 2.40 -11.27 1.97
C SER A 27 3.85 -11.79 1.90
N GLY A 28 4.60 -11.69 2.99
CA GLY A 28 5.94 -12.26 3.07
C GLY A 28 6.65 -12.02 4.38
N ALA A 29 7.50 -12.98 4.78
CA ALA A 29 8.20 -12.96 6.06
C ALA A 29 9.19 -11.79 6.26
N SER A 30 9.56 -11.08 5.18
CA SER A 30 10.45 -9.92 5.24
C SER A 30 9.75 -8.58 5.02
N VAL A 31 8.41 -8.56 5.09
CA VAL A 31 7.59 -7.34 5.03
C VAL A 31 7.41 -6.78 6.45
N GLU A 32 7.70 -5.50 6.63
CA GLU A 32 7.61 -4.81 7.90
C GLU A 32 6.83 -3.50 7.75
N LEU A 33 6.00 -3.17 8.74
CA LEU A 33 5.39 -1.85 8.85
C LEU A 33 6.36 -0.92 9.59
N VAL A 34 6.96 0.02 8.87
CA VAL A 34 8.07 0.85 9.35
C VAL A 34 7.69 2.30 9.65
N GLY A 35 6.49 2.71 9.25
CA GLY A 35 5.98 4.05 9.49
C GLY A 35 4.46 4.09 9.49
N THR A 36 3.89 4.89 10.39
CA THR A 36 2.45 5.11 10.46
C THR A 36 2.13 6.57 10.75
N ALA A 37 1.03 7.05 10.18
CA ALA A 37 0.34 8.25 10.63
C ALA A 37 -1.16 8.02 10.53
N ARG A 38 -1.94 8.66 11.41
CA ARG A 38 -3.40 8.65 11.34
C ARG A 38 -3.93 9.98 11.86
N TYR A 39 -4.94 10.51 11.19
CA TYR A 39 -5.60 11.74 11.54
C TYR A 39 -7.11 11.59 11.37
N ASP A 40 -7.86 12.12 12.32
CA ASP A 40 -9.30 12.32 12.18
C ASP A 40 -9.53 13.84 12.11
N LEU A 41 -9.93 14.32 10.94
CA LEU A 41 -10.14 15.72 10.61
C LEU A 41 -11.64 15.94 10.38
N GLY A 42 -12.37 16.14 11.48
CA GLY A 42 -13.83 16.21 11.44
C GLY A 42 -14.43 14.86 11.04
N ASP A 43 -15.14 14.82 9.91
CA ASP A 43 -15.70 13.60 9.32
C ASP A 43 -14.73 12.85 8.38
N THR A 44 -13.55 13.42 8.15
CA THR A 44 -12.55 12.87 7.24
C THR A 44 -11.50 12.10 8.01
N GLN A 45 -11.30 10.83 7.67
CA GLN A 45 -10.26 9.99 8.25
C GLN A 45 -9.09 9.87 7.28
N VAL A 46 -7.87 9.97 7.77
CA VAL A 46 -6.66 9.80 6.96
C VAL A 46 -5.73 8.82 7.65
N ALA A 47 -5.19 7.86 6.90
CA ALA A 47 -4.15 6.97 7.38
C ALA A 47 -3.01 6.87 6.36
N VAL A 48 -1.78 6.97 6.85
CA VAL A 48 -0.58 6.68 6.07
C VAL A 48 0.10 5.47 6.70
N ARG A 49 0.55 4.53 5.86
CA ARG A 49 1.34 3.37 6.25
C ARG A 49 2.53 3.27 5.32
N VAL A 50 3.71 3.06 5.88
CA VAL A 50 4.93 2.81 5.13
C VAL A 50 5.37 1.39 5.43
N TYR A 51 5.41 0.55 4.40
CA TYR A 51 5.90 -0.81 4.49
C TYR A 51 7.24 -0.92 3.78
N ASP A 52 8.10 -1.80 4.28
CA ASP A 52 9.31 -2.19 3.60
C ASP A 52 9.40 -3.68 3.43
N ARG A 53 9.99 -4.10 2.32
CA ARG A 53 10.40 -5.48 2.08
C ARG A 53 11.88 -5.54 1.81
N TYR A 54 12.58 -6.32 2.63
CA TYR A 54 13.98 -6.61 2.40
C TYR A 54 14.15 -7.84 1.51
N PHE A 55 15.00 -7.73 0.49
CA PHE A 55 15.35 -8.78 -0.45
C PHE A 55 16.76 -9.28 -0.17
N MET A 56 16.86 -10.43 0.50
CA MET A 56 18.14 -11.05 0.90
C MET A 56 19.06 -11.33 -0.30
N ARG A 57 18.50 -11.72 -1.45
CA ARG A 57 19.25 -12.14 -2.64
C ARG A 57 20.18 -11.07 -3.21
N ASN A 58 19.80 -9.80 -3.09
CA ASN A 58 20.52 -8.66 -3.66
C ASN A 58 20.72 -7.51 -2.65
N ALA A 59 20.51 -7.79 -1.36
CA ALA A 59 20.59 -6.82 -0.26
C ALA A 59 19.84 -5.50 -0.55
N SER A 60 18.70 -5.58 -1.25
CA SER A 60 17.91 -4.40 -1.61
C SER A 60 16.65 -4.27 -0.76
N ARG A 61 16.09 -3.06 -0.72
CA ARG A 61 14.86 -2.72 -0.04
C ARG A 61 13.89 -2.10 -1.04
N ALA A 62 12.64 -2.55 -1.02
CA ALA A 62 11.55 -1.85 -1.68
C ALA A 62 10.56 -1.40 -0.62
N SER A 63 10.05 -0.18 -0.78
CA SER A 63 9.10 0.47 0.11
C SER A 63 7.76 0.67 -0.57
N LEU A 64 6.67 0.60 0.19
CA LEU A 64 5.33 0.96 -0.21
C LEU A 64 4.81 2.04 0.73
N THR A 65 4.38 3.17 0.20
CA THR A 65 3.56 4.13 0.93
C THR A 65 2.10 3.91 0.55
N LEU A 66 1.28 3.56 1.54
CA LEU A 66 -0.16 3.38 1.41
C LEU A 66 -0.86 4.53 2.14
N THR A 67 -1.68 5.28 1.42
CA THR A 67 -2.50 6.37 1.96
C THR A 67 -3.97 6.03 1.77
N LEU A 68 -4.75 6.12 2.85
CA LEU A 68 -6.20 6.01 2.82
C LEU A 68 -6.80 7.34 3.24
N VAL A 69 -7.84 7.78 2.54
CA VAL A 69 -8.68 8.92 2.91
C VAL A 69 -10.13 8.46 2.89
N GLY A 70 -10.79 8.48 4.05
CA GLY A 70 -12.20 8.14 4.21
C GLY A 70 -13.03 9.39 4.43
N HIS A 71 -14.14 9.54 3.69
CA HIS A 71 -15.11 10.60 3.88
C HIS A 71 -16.47 10.16 3.34
N GLY A 72 -17.54 10.33 4.13
CA GLY A 72 -18.92 10.12 3.65
C GLY A 72 -19.24 8.71 3.11
N GLY A 73 -18.61 7.66 3.65
CA GLY A 73 -18.77 6.28 3.16
C GLY A 73 -17.94 5.93 1.92
N THR A 74 -17.16 6.89 1.40
CA THR A 74 -16.15 6.67 0.38
C THR A 74 -14.78 6.50 1.02
N VAL A 75 -13.97 5.57 0.50
CA VAL A 75 -12.57 5.40 0.88
C VAL A 75 -11.69 5.48 -0.36
N GLN A 76 -10.91 6.56 -0.47
CA GLN A 76 -9.83 6.68 -1.45
C GLN A 76 -8.62 5.92 -0.95
N VAL A 77 -8.06 5.03 -1.78
CA VAL A 77 -6.81 4.32 -1.51
C VAL A 77 -5.77 4.74 -2.55
N SER A 78 -4.60 5.16 -2.10
CA SER A 78 -3.42 5.43 -2.95
C SER A 78 -2.24 4.59 -2.47
N ALA A 79 -1.67 3.81 -3.38
CA ALA A 79 -0.52 2.95 -3.14
C ALA A 79 0.63 3.35 -4.07
N ILE A 80 1.72 3.83 -3.49
CA ILE A 80 2.89 4.31 -4.22
C ILE A 80 4.11 3.48 -3.80
N GLY A 81 4.65 2.71 -4.74
CA GLY A 81 5.84 1.89 -4.55
C GLY A 81 7.11 2.62 -4.96
N ALA A 82 8.16 2.50 -4.14
CA ALA A 82 9.49 3.03 -4.41
C ALA A 82 10.58 1.99 -4.06
N GLY A 83 11.72 2.03 -4.75
CA GLY A 83 12.89 1.20 -4.43
C GLY A 83 13.02 -0.08 -5.27
N GLY A 84 14.28 -0.48 -5.50
CA GLY A 84 14.65 -1.62 -6.35
C GLY A 84 16.14 -1.66 -6.74
N GLY A 85 17.06 -1.82 -5.77
CA GLY A 85 18.46 -2.23 -6.01
C GLY A 85 19.42 -1.19 -6.64
N THR A 86 20.69 -1.25 -6.22
CA THR A 86 21.73 -0.23 -6.39
C THR A 86 22.48 -0.28 -7.72
N GLY A 87 22.36 0.77 -8.51
CA GLY A 87 23.31 1.12 -9.57
C GLY A 87 23.24 2.62 -9.84
N ALA A 88 24.36 3.34 -9.70
CA ALA A 88 24.46 4.79 -9.89
C ALA A 88 24.10 5.27 -11.32
N PHE A 89 23.75 4.36 -12.22
CA PHE A 89 23.46 4.60 -13.63
C PHE A 89 22.09 4.09 -14.11
N THR A 90 21.22 3.59 -13.22
CA THR A 90 19.90 3.10 -13.63
C THR A 90 18.81 3.73 -12.78
N HIS A 91 18.20 4.81 -13.29
CA HIS A 91 16.84 5.25 -12.93
C HIS A 91 15.79 4.22 -13.40
N PHE A 92 15.98 2.95 -13.06
CA PHE A 92 15.13 1.86 -13.53
C PHE A 92 14.66 1.07 -12.32
N ASP A 93 13.41 1.30 -11.93
CA ASP A 93 12.70 0.45 -10.98
C ASP A 93 12.52 -0.92 -11.64
N TRP A 94 13.31 -1.92 -11.24
CA TRP A 94 13.22 -3.30 -11.71
C TRP A 94 11.96 -4.03 -11.20
N GLY A 95 10.78 -3.45 -11.41
CA GLY A 95 9.48 -4.07 -11.11
C GLY A 95 9.24 -4.42 -9.63
N THR A 96 10.10 -3.95 -8.71
CA THR A 96 10.04 -4.34 -7.30
C THR A 96 9.06 -3.46 -6.52
N GLY A 97 9.07 -2.15 -6.78
CA GLY A 97 7.97 -1.25 -6.39
C GLY A 97 6.65 -1.63 -7.04
N ASP A 98 6.68 -2.20 -8.24
CA ASP A 98 5.48 -2.71 -8.93
C ASP A 98 4.86 -3.88 -8.17
N ALA A 99 5.63 -4.83 -7.64
CA ALA A 99 5.08 -5.98 -6.91
C ALA A 99 4.24 -5.61 -5.68
N PHE A 100 4.64 -4.60 -4.91
CA PHE A 100 3.85 -4.11 -3.76
C PHE A 100 2.56 -3.42 -4.21
N VAL A 101 2.64 -2.60 -5.25
CA VAL A 101 1.50 -1.89 -5.82
C VAL A 101 0.50 -2.89 -6.43
N GLN A 102 0.99 -3.90 -7.16
CA GLN A 102 0.18 -4.99 -7.68
C GLN A 102 -0.46 -5.83 -6.57
N LEU A 103 0.23 -6.01 -5.43
CA LEU A 103 -0.36 -6.69 -4.27
C LEU A 103 -1.57 -5.92 -3.75
N VAL A 104 -1.47 -4.59 -3.56
CA VAL A 104 -2.61 -3.76 -3.13
C VAL A 104 -3.75 -3.87 -4.13
N LYS A 105 -3.46 -3.75 -5.44
CA LYS A 105 -4.46 -3.93 -6.50
C LYS A 105 -5.14 -5.28 -6.41
N LYS A 106 -4.39 -6.37 -6.18
CA LYS A 106 -4.91 -7.73 -6.05
C LYS A 106 -5.80 -7.90 -4.81
N ILE A 107 -5.43 -7.29 -3.68
CA ILE A 107 -6.23 -7.32 -2.45
C ILE A 107 -7.56 -6.61 -2.71
N LEU A 108 -7.54 -5.45 -3.37
CA LEU A 108 -8.73 -4.63 -3.63
C LEU A 108 -9.56 -5.07 -4.84
N SER A 109 -9.04 -5.99 -5.66
CA SER A 109 -9.78 -6.63 -6.76
C SER A 109 -10.44 -7.95 -6.35
N LYS A 110 -10.37 -8.33 -5.07
CA LYS A 110 -10.88 -9.60 -4.53
C LYS A 110 -11.53 -9.36 -3.17
N GLY A 111 -12.44 -10.24 -2.76
CA GLY A 111 -13.07 -10.17 -1.43
C GLY A 111 -14.26 -9.19 -1.40
N PRO A 112 -14.59 -8.56 -0.25
CA PRO A 112 -15.82 -7.79 -0.09
C PRO A 112 -15.89 -6.53 -0.97
N PHE A 113 -14.79 -6.12 -1.61
CA PHE A 113 -14.69 -4.91 -2.45
C PHE A 113 -14.89 -5.17 -3.95
N GLU A 114 -15.30 -6.37 -4.32
CA GLU A 114 -15.59 -6.75 -5.70
C GLU A 114 -16.94 -6.13 -6.12
N GLY A 115 -16.88 -5.02 -6.86
CA GLY A 115 -18.06 -4.26 -7.31
C GLY A 115 -18.38 -3.01 -6.50
N MET A 116 -17.57 -2.69 -5.47
CA MET A 116 -17.57 -1.41 -4.75
C MET A 116 -16.63 -0.39 -5.38
#